data_AF-A0A4Y8C691-F1
#
_entry.id   AF-A0A4Y8C691-F1
#
_cell.length_a   1.000
_cell.length_b   1.000
_cell.length_c   1.000
_cell.angle_alpha   90.00
_cell.angle_beta   90.00
_cell.angle_gamma   90.00
#
_symmetry.space_group_name_H-M   'P 1'
#
loop_
_entity.id
_entity.type
_entity.pdbx_description
1 polymer ?
#
loop_
_entity_poly.entity_id
_entity_poly.type
_entity_poly.pdbx_seq_one_letter_code
_entity_poly.pdbx_strand_id
1 'polypeptide(L)' 'HQLLGGLRSSMGYVGAKDIEDFQKRAEFVEITTAGLKESHVHDVTITHEAPNYKVNHQ' A
#
# COMPACT_ATOMS: atom_id res chain seq x y z
N HIS A 1 0.23 -10.71 -11.30
CA HIS A 1 -1.01 -9.93 -11.02
C HIS A 1 -0.93 -8.96 -9.84
N GLN A 2 0.17 -8.91 -9.08
CA GLN A 2 0.23 -8.16 -7.81
C GLN A 2 -0.06 -6.66 -7.95
N LEU A 3 0.44 -6.03 -9.02
CA LEU A 3 0.20 -4.61 -9.29
C LEU A 3 -1.29 -4.28 -9.47
N LEU A 4 -1.98 -5.04 -10.34
CA LEU A 4 -3.41 -4.82 -10.58
C LEU A 4 -4.26 -5.19 -9.35
N GLY A 5 -3.84 -6.21 -8.59
CA GLY A 5 -4.48 -6.59 -7.34
C GLY A 5 -4.39 -5.49 -6.28
N GLY A 6 -3.21 -4.90 -6.11
CA GLY A 6 -2.99 -3.77 -5.20
C GLY A 6 -3.84 -2.56 -5.57
N LEU A 7 -3.86 -2.18 -6.85
CA LEU A 7 -4.68 -1.07 -7.34
C LEU A 7 -6.18 -1.28 -7.10
N ARG A 8 -6.69 -2.49 -7.38
CA ARG A 8 -8.11 -2.80 -7.13
C ARG A 8 -8.45 -2.78 -5.65
N SER A 9 -7.53 -3.25 -4.79
CA SER A 9 -7.71 -3.18 -3.34
C SER A 9 -7.76 -1.73 -2.85
N SER A 10 -6.86 -0.86 -3.35
CA SER A 10 -6.86 0.56 -2.97
C SER A 10 -8.11 1.29 -3.45
N MET A 11 -8.57 1.00 -4.68
CA MET A 11 -9.84 1.52 -5.19
C MET A 11 -11.03 1.09 -4.31
N GLY A 12 -11.02 -0.16 -3.80
CA GLY A 12 -12.01 -0.64 -2.84
C GLY A 12 -12.01 0.15 -1.53
N TYR A 13 -10.84 0.44 -0.95
CA TYR A 13 -10.74 1.25 0.28
C TYR A 13 -11.25 2.69 0.11
N VAL A 14 -11.03 3.30 -1.05
CA VAL A 14 -11.50 4.66 -1.38
C VAL A 14 -12.97 4.66 -1.86
N GLY A 15 -13.56 3.50 -2.13
CA GLY A 15 -14.92 3.39 -2.68
C GLY A 15 -15.04 3.86 -4.12
N ALA A 16 -13.96 3.71 -4.90
CA ALA A 16 -13.90 4.12 -6.30
C ALA A 16 -14.21 2.95 -7.25
N LYS A 17 -15.14 3.16 -8.19
CA LYS A 17 -15.54 2.11 -9.16
C LYS A 17 -14.62 2.00 -10.38
N ASP A 18 -13.90 3.08 -10.70
CA ASP A 18 -12.99 3.19 -11.83
C ASP A 18 -11.82 4.15 -11.50
N ILE A 19 -10.87 4.30 -12.43
CA ILE A 19 -9.65 5.09 -12.21
C ILE A 19 -9.95 6.58 -12.08
N GLU A 20 -10.91 7.10 -12.85
CA GLU A 20 -11.27 8.52 -12.82
C GLU A 20 -11.93 8.88 -11.48
N ASP A 21 -12.81 8.01 -10.98
CA ASP A 21 -13.43 8.13 -9.67
C ASP A 21 -12.38 8.04 -8.55
N PHE A 22 -11.39 7.15 -8.67
CA PHE A 22 -10.31 7.01 -7.71
C PHE A 22 -9.46 8.29 -7.63
N GLN A 23 -9.09 8.85 -8.77
CA GLN A 23 -8.32 10.11 -8.84
C GLN A 23 -9.08 11.31 -8.25
N LYS A 24 -10.41 11.33 -8.34
CA LYS A 24 -11.24 12.40 -7.79
C LYS A 24 -11.51 12.27 -6.29
N ARG A 25 -11.57 11.04 -5.77
CA ARG A 25 -11.93 10.74 -4.37
C ARG A 25 -10.75 10.52 -3.44
N ALA A 26 -9.60 10.14 -3.97
CA ALA A 26 -8.45 9.83 -3.13
C ALA A 26 -7.99 11.07 -2.37
N GLU A 27 -7.88 10.94 -1.06
CA GLU A 27 -7.32 11.94 -0.17
C GLU A 27 -5.98 11.49 0.37
N PHE A 28 -5.06 12.42 0.52
CA PHE A 28 -3.72 12.17 1.03
C PHE A 28 -3.49 12.96 2.31
N VAL A 29 -2.76 12.35 3.24
CA VAL A 29 -2.30 12.98 4.47
C VAL A 29 -0.80 12.94 4.52
N GLU A 30 -0.18 13.98 5.09
CA GLU A 30 1.25 13.98 5.35
C GLU A 30 1.56 13.08 6.55
N ILE A 31 2.58 12.24 6.41
CA ILE A 31 3.04 11.36 7.47
C ILE A 31 4.47 11.70 7.88
N THR A 32 4.80 11.37 9.13
CA THR A 32 6.17 11.54 9.65
C THR A 32 7.06 10.37 9.23
N THR A 33 8.38 10.51 9.39
CA THR A 33 9.32 9.38 9.22
C THR A 33 9.01 8.22 10.17
N ALA A 34 8.48 8.50 11.36
CA ALA A 34 8.02 7.46 12.28
C ALA A 34 6.80 6.71 11.72
N GLY A 35 5.82 7.45 11.17
CA GLY A 35 4.65 6.86 10.51
C GLY A 35 5.02 6.03 9.28
N LEU A 36 6.08 6.40 8.56
CA LEU A 36 6.62 5.59 7.46
C LEU A 36 7.15 4.23 7.96
N LYS A 37 7.94 4.23 9.05
CA LYS A 37 8.45 2.99 9.65
C LYS A 37 7.32 2.10 10.17
N GLU A 38 6.31 2.71 10.79
CA GLU A 38 5.11 2.02 11.27
C GLU A 38 4.31 1.38 10.12
N SER A 39 4.22 2.05 8.98
CA SER A 39 3.48 1.52 7.81
C SER A 39 4.16 0.30 7.18
N HIS A 40 5.49 0.20 7.30
CA HIS A 40 6.24 -0.97 6.88
C HIS A 40 6.14 -2.11 7.91
N VAL A 41 6.35 -3.35 7.47
CA VAL A 41 6.51 -4.48 8.40
C VAL A 41 7.65 -4.16 9.37
N HIS A 42 7.34 -4.13 10.68
CA HIS A 42 8.28 -3.82 11.75
C HIS A 42 8.09 -4.79 12.93
N ASP A 43 9.14 -4.94 13.74
CA ASP A 43 9.20 -5.76 14.97
C ASP A 43 8.85 -7.25 14.80
N VAL A 44 8.98 -7.78 13.58
CA VAL A 44 8.79 -9.21 13.28
C VAL A 44 9.83 -9.73 12.28
N THR A 45 10.19 -11.00 12.40
CA THR A 45 11.01 -11.70 11.40
C THR A 45 10.13 -12.24 10.28
N ILE A 46 10.35 -11.81 9.05
CA ILE A 46 9.69 -12.37 7.86
C ILE A 46 10.24 -13.77 7.62
N THR A 47 9.42 -14.80 7.84
CA THR A 47 9.83 -16.21 7.64
C THR A 47 9.55 -16.71 6.23
N HIS A 48 8.64 -16.06 5.50
CA HIS A 48 8.26 -16.37 4.13
C HIS A 48 8.04 -15.07 3.35
N GLU A 49 8.61 -14.98 2.14
CA GLU A 49 8.47 -13.79 1.32
C GLU A 49 7.06 -13.65 0.74
N ALA A 50 6.48 -12.45 0.85
CA ALA A 50 5.22 -12.14 0.19
C ALA A 50 5.46 -11.73 -1.27
N PRO A 51 4.65 -12.20 -2.23
CA PRO A 51 4.87 -11.95 -3.66
C PRO A 51 4.70 -10.48 -4.06
N ASN A 52 4.11 -9.64 -3.20
CA ASN A 52 3.84 -8.21 -3.40
C ASN A 52 4.65 -7.30 -2.47
N TYR A 53 5.51 -7.83 -1.61
CA TYR A 53 6.26 -7.04 -0.63
C TYR A 53 7.72 -7.46 -0.64
N LYS A 54 8.54 -6.72 -1.39
CA LYS A 54 10.00 -6.91 -1.46
C LYS A 54 10.67 -5.83 -0.63
N VAL A 55 11.30 -6.23 0.47
CA VAL A 55 12.16 -5.34 1.24
C VAL A 55 13.48 -5.26 0.48
N ASN A 56 13.75 -4.13 -0.19
CA ASN A 56 15.08 -3.91 -0.74
C ASN A 56 16.04 -3.77 0.44
N HIS A 57 16.78 -4.83 0.74
CA HIS A 57 17.97 -4.74 1.57
C HIS A 57 19.02 -3.94 0.78
N GLN A 58 19.14 -2.66 1.10
CA GLN A 58 20.39 -1.90 0.91
C GLN A 58 21.08 -1.80 2.26
#